data_AF-A0A8J5IMV5-F1
#
_entry.id   AF-A0A8J5IMV5-F1
#
_cell.length_a   1.000
_cell.length_b   1.000
_cell.length_c   1.000
_cell.angle_alpha   90.00
_cell.angle_beta   90.00
_cell.angle_gamma   90.00
#
_symmetry.space_group_name_H-M   'P 1'
#
loop_
_entity.id
_entity.type
_entity.pdbx_description
1 polymer ?
#
loop_
_entity_poly.entity_id
_entity_poly.type
_entity_poly.pdbx_seq_one_letter_code
_entity_poly.pdbx_strand_id
1 'polypeptide(L)'
;MYAWYFPKGTQFVTKYDTGHRHFCPYAILWTDNPNADNSTILGVSMSGSRGNVKEASLKAKYIANGTTVKFDSYVGFWIGVQALRLTKKSGKTQDLITWEQLTDETRDALSEFNFESEPSPKVGMPLKDDEFAPILKDSYPF
;
A
#
# COMPACT_ATOMS: atom_id res chain seq x y z
N MET A 1 2.31 8.13 -3.40
CA MET A 1 1.72 6.87 -2.92
C MET A 1 2.10 5.77 -3.90
N TYR A 2 2.39 4.58 -3.42
CA TYR A 2 2.68 3.38 -4.21
C TYR A 2 1.63 2.33 -3.90
N ALA A 3 1.10 1.68 -4.92
CA ALA A 3 0.11 0.62 -4.80
C ALA A 3 0.59 -0.63 -5.54
N TRP A 4 0.22 -1.79 -5.02
CA TRP A 4 0.46 -3.07 -5.67
C TRP A 4 -0.86 -3.77 -5.91
N TYR A 5 -0.94 -4.60 -6.95
CA TYR A 5 -2.08 -5.47 -7.18
C TYR A 5 -1.66 -6.93 -7.05
N PHE A 6 -2.39 -7.66 -6.21
CA PHE A 6 -2.31 -9.10 -6.08
C PHE A 6 -3.65 -9.70 -6.52
N PRO A 7 -3.66 -10.76 -7.36
CA PRO A 7 -4.91 -11.41 -7.77
C PRO A 7 -5.73 -11.98 -6.61
N LYS A 8 -5.08 -12.27 -5.46
CA LYS A 8 -5.67 -12.82 -4.24
C LYS A 8 -4.99 -12.25 -3.01
N GLY A 9 -5.76 -12.07 -1.93
CA GLY A 9 -5.28 -11.73 -0.59
C GLY A 9 -5.59 -12.83 0.42
N THR A 10 -4.76 -12.98 1.45
CA THR A 10 -5.04 -13.89 2.57
C THR A 10 -5.90 -13.21 3.63
N GLN A 11 -6.95 -13.89 4.08
CA GLN A 11 -7.84 -13.47 5.16
C GLN A 11 -8.47 -14.71 5.79
N PHE A 12 -8.18 -15.00 7.06
CA PHE A 12 -8.81 -16.09 7.78
C PHE A 12 -10.12 -15.62 8.41
N VAL A 13 -11.24 -15.78 7.70
CA VAL A 13 -12.59 -15.48 8.24
C VAL A 13 -13.20 -16.69 8.92
N THR A 14 -13.01 -17.89 8.35
CA THR A 14 -13.43 -19.16 8.95
C THR A 14 -12.39 -20.26 8.71
N LYS A 15 -12.54 -21.44 9.36
CA LYS A 15 -11.64 -22.60 9.17
C LYS A 15 -11.51 -23.06 7.72
N TYR A 16 -12.49 -22.74 6.87
CA TYR A 16 -12.54 -23.17 5.46
C TYR A 16 -12.40 -22.02 4.46
N ASP A 17 -12.41 -20.77 4.94
CA ASP A 17 -12.33 -19.59 4.10
C ASP A 17 -11.08 -18.78 4.46
N THR A 18 -10.07 -18.87 3.57
CA THR A 18 -8.69 -18.45 3.86
C THR A 18 -8.20 -17.27 3.02
N GLY A 19 -9.08 -16.61 2.28
CA GLY A 19 -8.70 -15.44 1.52
C GLY A 19 -9.81 -14.85 0.69
N HIS A 20 -9.42 -13.91 -0.16
CA HIS A 20 -10.34 -13.19 -1.02
C HIS A 20 -9.72 -12.89 -2.37
N ARG A 21 -10.59 -12.64 -3.35
CA ARG A 21 -10.14 -12.17 -4.64
C ARG A 21 -9.75 -10.70 -4.52
N HIS A 22 -8.71 -10.33 -5.25
CA HIS A 22 -8.18 -8.98 -5.32
C HIS A 22 -7.61 -8.46 -3.99
N PHE A 23 -6.35 -8.06 -4.00
CA PHE A 23 -5.74 -7.38 -2.86
C PHE A 23 -4.86 -6.25 -3.38
N CYS A 24 -5.23 -5.02 -3.01
CA CYS A 24 -4.54 -3.82 -3.46
C CYS A 24 -3.95 -3.04 -2.29
N PRO A 25 -2.82 -3.48 -1.71
CA PRO A 25 -2.18 -2.75 -0.64
C PRO A 25 -1.45 -1.51 -1.17
N TYR A 26 -1.22 -0.55 -0.29
CA TYR A 26 -0.48 0.66 -0.61
C TYR A 26 0.48 1.09 0.48
N ALA A 27 1.47 1.89 0.08
CA ALA A 27 2.35 2.63 0.96
C ALA A 27 2.44 4.10 0.51
N ILE A 28 2.57 5.00 1.46
CA ILE A 28 2.72 6.44 1.24
C ILE A 28 4.05 6.83 1.86
N LEU A 29 4.95 7.39 1.05
CA LEU A 29 6.13 8.06 1.54
C LEU A 29 5.82 9.54 1.72
N TRP A 30 6.16 10.06 2.89
CA TRP A 30 6.02 11.48 3.22
C TRP A 30 7.39 12.12 3.16
N THR A 31 7.53 13.13 2.32
CA THR A 31 8.77 13.82 2.06
C THR A 31 8.69 15.30 2.42
N ASP A 32 9.84 15.92 2.66
CA ASP A 32 9.96 17.36 2.95
C ASP A 32 9.83 18.26 1.71
N ASN A 33 10.11 17.71 0.53
CA ASN A 33 10.20 18.45 -0.73
C ASN A 33 9.59 17.61 -1.86
N PRO A 34 8.80 18.23 -2.78
CA PRO A 34 8.36 17.55 -4.00
C PRO A 34 9.49 17.26 -4.99
N ASN A 35 10.64 17.93 -4.89
CA ASN A 35 11.79 17.68 -5.78
C ASN A 35 12.55 16.40 -5.37
N ALA A 36 12.50 15.37 -6.22
CA ALA A 36 13.13 14.08 -5.97
C ALA A 36 14.66 14.15 -5.81
N ASP A 37 15.34 15.11 -6.43
CA ASP A 37 16.81 15.23 -6.36
C ASP A 37 17.28 15.82 -5.03
N ASN A 38 16.39 16.46 -4.27
CA ASN A 38 16.71 17.10 -3.01
C ASN A 38 15.56 16.93 -2.02
N SER A 39 15.30 15.68 -1.64
CA SER A 39 14.28 15.34 -0.68
C SER A 39 14.70 14.26 0.31
N THR A 40 14.22 14.41 1.54
CA THR A 40 14.38 13.45 2.63
C THR A 40 13.04 12.79 2.96
N ILE A 41 13.07 11.49 3.21
CA ILE A 41 11.91 10.74 3.71
C ILE A 41 11.71 11.10 5.18
N LEU A 42 10.59 11.75 5.49
CA LEU A 42 10.20 12.13 6.85
C LEU A 42 9.49 10.97 7.55
N GLY A 43 8.60 10.30 6.85
CA GLY A 43 7.77 9.24 7.41
C GLY A 43 7.18 8.34 6.33
N VAL A 44 6.51 7.29 6.78
CA VAL A 44 5.80 6.36 5.90
C VAL A 44 4.47 5.98 6.52
N SER A 45 3.48 5.75 5.67
CA SER A 45 2.23 5.11 6.04
C SER A 45 1.97 3.94 5.11
N MET A 46 1.26 2.92 5.56
CA MET A 46 0.95 1.75 4.74
C MET A 46 -0.34 1.06 5.16
N SER A 47 -0.98 0.38 4.22
CA SER A 47 -2.14 -0.46 4.49
C SER A 47 -1.73 -1.64 5.39
N GLY A 48 -2.17 -1.60 6.63
CA GLY A 48 -1.97 -2.62 7.64
C GLY A 48 -3.08 -3.67 7.64
N SER A 49 -2.96 -4.64 8.55
CA SER A 49 -3.97 -5.69 8.75
C SER A 49 -5.27 -5.16 9.38
N ARG A 50 -5.22 -3.97 10.00
CA ARG A 50 -6.36 -3.25 10.58
C ARG A 50 -6.19 -1.76 10.32
N GLY A 51 -6.61 -1.31 9.15
CA GLY A 51 -6.46 0.08 8.72
C GLY A 51 -5.00 0.48 8.50
N ASN A 52 -4.72 1.78 8.63
CA ASN A 52 -3.43 2.36 8.28
C ASN A 52 -2.41 2.26 9.41
N VAL A 53 -1.22 1.77 9.07
CA VAL A 53 -0.03 1.85 9.92
C VAL A 53 0.73 3.10 9.55
N LYS A 54 1.06 3.92 10.55
CA LYS A 54 1.68 5.25 10.39
C LYS A 54 2.98 5.30 11.18
N GLU A 55 4.05 5.72 10.54
CA GLU A 55 5.38 5.83 11.13
C GLU A 55 5.98 7.20 10.81
N ALA A 56 5.96 8.09 11.80
CA ALA A 56 6.47 9.46 11.70
C ALA A 56 8.01 9.56 11.65
N SER A 57 8.72 8.44 11.75
CA SER A 57 10.17 8.41 11.57
C SER A 57 10.64 7.04 11.10
N LEU A 58 11.59 7.02 10.17
CA LEU A 58 12.11 5.78 9.60
C LEU A 58 13.51 5.46 10.11
N LYS A 59 13.67 4.26 10.68
CA LYS A 59 14.98 3.74 11.09
C LYS A 59 15.76 3.31 9.85
N ALA A 60 17.05 3.67 9.78
CA ALA A 60 17.93 3.37 8.65
C ALA A 60 17.94 1.87 8.22
N LYS A 61 17.74 0.94 9.16
CA LYS A 61 17.62 -0.51 8.88
C LYS A 61 16.51 -0.89 7.89
N TYR A 62 15.51 -0.02 7.70
CA TYR A 62 14.39 -0.19 6.76
C TYR A 62 14.60 0.53 5.44
N ILE A 63 15.72 1.23 5.26
CA ILE A 63 16.08 1.96 4.04
C ILE A 63 17.26 1.26 3.38
N ALA A 64 17.18 1.00 2.09
CA ALA A 64 18.28 0.54 1.26
C ALA A 64 18.87 1.73 0.49
N ASN A 65 20.20 1.82 0.43
CA ASN A 65 20.94 2.84 -0.31
C ASN A 65 20.56 4.30 0.02
N GLY A 66 19.99 4.54 1.21
CA GLY A 66 19.55 5.87 1.65
C GLY A 66 18.22 6.36 1.07
N THR A 67 17.69 5.73 0.02
CA THR A 67 16.53 6.26 -0.74
C THR A 67 15.37 5.28 -0.88
N THR A 68 15.57 3.98 -0.68
CA THR A 68 14.55 2.96 -0.95
C THR A 68 14.00 2.35 0.34
N VAL A 69 12.74 2.59 0.66
CA VAL A 69 12.07 1.95 1.80
C VAL A 69 11.74 0.49 1.50
N LYS A 70 12.02 -0.39 2.45
CA LYS A 70 11.80 -1.84 2.33
C LYS A 70 10.48 -2.25 2.98
N PHE A 71 9.59 -2.81 2.17
CA PHE A 71 8.31 -3.36 2.59
C PHE A 71 8.28 -4.88 2.46
N ASP A 72 7.47 -5.53 3.29
CA ASP A 72 7.15 -6.95 3.23
C ASP A 72 5.63 -7.10 3.19
N SER A 73 5.15 -7.88 2.22
CA SER A 73 3.77 -8.34 2.22
C SER A 73 3.68 -9.60 3.07
N TYR A 74 3.00 -9.51 4.20
CA TYR A 74 3.01 -10.55 5.22
C TYR A 74 1.60 -10.89 5.67
N VAL A 75 1.43 -12.13 6.14
CA VAL A 75 0.23 -12.56 6.86
C VAL A 75 0.58 -12.64 8.34
N GLY A 76 -0.09 -11.82 9.17
CA GLY A 76 0.13 -11.84 10.60
C GLY A 76 -0.41 -13.14 11.22
N PHE A 77 0.40 -13.84 12.02
CA PHE A 77 0.01 -15.12 12.62
C PHE A 77 -1.31 -15.06 13.42
N TRP A 78 -1.54 -13.96 14.14
CA TRP A 78 -2.71 -13.79 15.00
C TRP A 78 -3.94 -13.22 14.30
N ILE A 79 -3.74 -12.33 13.32
CA ILE A 79 -4.84 -11.62 12.64
C ILE A 79 -5.26 -12.36 11.37
N GLY A 80 -4.35 -13.09 10.72
CA GLY A 80 -4.68 -13.88 9.55
C GLY A 80 -4.98 -13.08 8.29
N VAL A 81 -4.73 -11.77 8.30
CA VAL A 81 -4.98 -10.85 7.19
C VAL A 81 -3.65 -10.44 6.58
N GLN A 82 -3.56 -10.49 5.25
CA GLN A 82 -2.41 -10.01 4.50
C GLN A 82 -2.30 -8.49 4.59
N ALA A 83 -1.10 -7.98 4.81
CA ALA A 83 -0.84 -6.55 4.99
C ALA A 83 0.58 -6.18 4.55
N LEU A 84 0.87 -4.89 4.55
CA LEU A 84 2.24 -4.38 4.43
C LEU A 84 2.84 -4.08 5.80
N ARG A 85 4.15 -4.29 5.90
CA ARG A 85 4.98 -3.84 7.03
C ARG A 85 6.36 -3.41 6.54
N LEU A 86 7.05 -2.63 7.36
CA LEU A 86 8.48 -2.40 7.19
C LEU A 86 9.28 -3.67 7.44
N THR A 87 10.36 -3.87 6.68
CA THR A 87 11.22 -5.04 6.82
C THR A 87 12.70 -4.71 6.72
N LYS A 88 13.53 -5.52 7.38
CA LYS A 88 14.99 -5.45 7.24
C LYS A 88 15.48 -6.20 6.01
N LYS A 89 14.69 -7.15 5.49
CA LYS A 89 15.07 -8.00 4.36
C LYS A 89 15.08 -7.20 3.07
N SER A 90 16.07 -7.45 2.22
CA SER A 90 16.09 -6.90 0.87
C SER A 90 14.96 -7.53 0.04
N GLY A 91 14.22 -6.69 -0.68
CA GLY A 91 13.18 -7.09 -1.62
C GLY A 91 13.63 -6.93 -3.07
N LYS A 92 12.64 -6.85 -3.96
CA LYS A 92 12.83 -6.50 -5.38
C LYS A 92 12.03 -5.24 -5.70
N THR A 93 12.43 -4.54 -6.75
CA THR A 93 11.64 -3.47 -7.37
C THR A 93 10.74 -4.06 -8.46
N GLN A 94 9.73 -3.29 -8.85
CA GLN A 94 8.83 -3.58 -9.96
C GLN A 94 8.92 -2.40 -10.93
N ASP A 95 8.59 -2.63 -12.19
CA ASP A 95 8.44 -1.54 -13.15
C ASP A 95 7.29 -0.65 -12.70
N LEU A 96 7.58 0.65 -12.61
CA LEU A 96 6.63 1.63 -12.12
C LEU A 96 5.89 2.25 -13.30
N ILE A 97 4.57 2.31 -13.17
CA ILE A 97 3.70 3.18 -13.97
C ILE A 97 2.94 4.10 -13.01
N THR A 98 2.97 5.40 -13.24
CA THR A 98 2.26 6.37 -12.41
C THR A 98 0.80 6.50 -12.86
N TRP A 99 -0.07 7.00 -11.97
CA TRP A 99 -1.48 7.23 -12.29
C TRP A 99 -1.63 8.15 -13.51
N GLU A 100 -0.78 9.18 -13.61
CA GLU A 100 -0.76 10.17 -14.69
C GLU A 100 -0.20 9.62 -16.01
N GLN A 101 0.51 8.49 -15.97
CA GLN A 101 1.01 7.80 -17.17
C GLN A 101 -0.02 6.81 -17.76
N LEU A 102 -1.07 6.47 -17.02
CA LEU A 102 -2.14 5.60 -17.50
C LEU A 102 -2.99 6.32 -18.54
N THR A 103 -3.52 5.56 -19.49
CA THR A 103 -4.54 6.10 -20.42
C THR A 103 -5.83 6.40 -19.66
N ASP A 104 -6.67 7.27 -20.22
CA ASP A 104 -7.96 7.61 -19.65
C ASP A 104 -8.81 6.34 -19.45
N GLU A 105 -8.84 5.43 -20.44
CA GLU A 105 -9.58 4.18 -20.36
C GLU A 105 -9.09 3.28 -19.22
N THR A 106 -7.78 3.31 -18.94
CA THR A 106 -7.20 2.51 -17.85
C THR A 106 -7.54 3.10 -16.49
N ARG A 107 -7.54 4.45 -16.38
CA ARG A 107 -7.95 5.14 -15.15
C ARG A 107 -9.44 4.93 -14.87
N ASP A 108 -10.27 5.00 -15.89
CA ASP A 108 -11.71 4.75 -15.79
C ASP A 108 -11.96 3.29 -15.36
N ALA A 109 -11.33 2.33 -16.04
CA ALA A 109 -11.45 0.92 -15.70
C ALA A 109 -11.03 0.63 -14.25
N LEU A 110 -9.92 1.20 -13.77
CA LEU A 110 -9.47 1.02 -12.38
C LEU A 110 -10.37 1.72 -11.35
N SER A 111 -11.04 2.81 -11.74
CA SER A 111 -11.93 3.57 -10.86
C SER A 111 -13.29 2.91 -10.70
N GLU A 112 -13.79 2.26 -11.77
CA GLU A 112 -15.08 1.56 -11.81
C GLU A 112 -14.98 0.07 -11.41
N PHE A 113 -13.78 -0.52 -11.45
CA PHE A 113 -13.60 -1.94 -11.16
C PHE A 113 -14.07 -2.29 -9.74
N ASN A 114 -14.93 -3.31 -9.65
CA ASN A 114 -15.37 -3.82 -8.36
C ASN A 114 -14.32 -4.75 -7.75
N PHE A 115 -13.53 -4.21 -6.82
CA PHE A 115 -12.56 -4.96 -6.02
C PHE A 115 -13.18 -5.70 -4.83
N GLU A 116 -14.46 -5.47 -4.53
CA GLU A 116 -15.13 -6.08 -3.38
C GLU A 116 -15.27 -7.60 -3.58
N SER A 117 -14.89 -8.32 -2.54
CA SER A 117 -15.03 -9.77 -2.45
C SER A 117 -15.56 -10.06 -1.06
N GLU A 118 -16.88 -10.08 -0.87
CA GLU A 118 -17.49 -10.50 0.40
C GLU A 118 -16.87 -11.83 0.88
N PRO A 119 -16.51 -11.99 2.18
CA PRO A 119 -16.73 -11.10 3.33
C PRO A 119 -15.56 -10.12 3.63
N SER A 120 -14.77 -9.73 2.63
CA SER A 120 -13.56 -8.94 2.83
C SER A 120 -13.81 -7.46 3.13
N PRO A 121 -12.86 -6.80 3.84
CA PRO A 121 -12.90 -5.34 3.97
C PRO A 121 -12.94 -4.69 2.58
N LYS A 122 -13.46 -3.46 2.50
CA LYS A 122 -13.39 -2.64 1.28
C LYS A 122 -11.96 -2.59 0.77
N VAL A 123 -11.68 -3.38 -0.27
CA VAL A 123 -10.49 -3.29 -1.10
C VAL A 123 -10.89 -2.41 -2.28
N GLY A 124 -10.01 -1.50 -2.69
CA GLY A 124 -10.26 -0.61 -3.82
C GLY A 124 -8.94 -0.08 -4.37
N MET A 125 -8.98 0.53 -5.55
CA MET A 125 -7.83 1.22 -6.12
C MET A 125 -7.51 2.46 -5.26
N PRO A 126 -6.37 2.56 -4.57
CA PRO A 126 -6.12 3.66 -3.63
C PRO A 126 -5.70 4.97 -4.30
N LEU A 127 -5.38 4.92 -5.60
CA LEU A 127 -4.97 6.09 -6.40
C LEU A 127 -6.13 6.75 -7.16
N LYS A 128 -7.34 6.17 -7.14
CA LYS A 128 -8.47 6.79 -7.83
C LYS A 128 -8.89 8.09 -7.12
N ASP A 129 -9.44 9.02 -7.89
CA ASP A 129 -9.58 10.43 -7.50
C ASP A 129 -10.41 10.63 -6.22
N ASP A 130 -11.45 9.84 -6.01
CA ASP A 130 -12.33 9.93 -4.83
C ASP A 130 -11.74 9.28 -3.56
N GLU A 131 -10.71 8.44 -3.68
CA GLU A 131 -10.07 7.74 -2.54
C GLU A 131 -8.69 8.31 -2.19
N PHE A 132 -7.96 8.83 -3.18
CA PHE A 132 -6.58 9.26 -3.00
C PHE A 132 -6.43 10.30 -1.87
N ALA A 133 -7.18 11.41 -1.96
CA ALA A 133 -7.10 12.48 -0.97
C ALA A 133 -7.60 12.06 0.43
N PRO A 134 -8.73 11.35 0.57
CA PRO A 134 -9.15 10.77 1.85
C PRO A 134 -8.10 9.84 2.47
N ILE A 135 -7.50 8.95 1.67
CA ILE A 135 -6.46 8.03 2.14
C ILE A 135 -5.23 8.81 2.63
N LEU A 136 -4.78 9.83 1.90
CA LEU A 136 -3.66 10.67 2.32
C LEU A 136 -3.95 11.34 3.66
N LYS A 137 -5.15 11.93 3.82
CA LYS A 137 -5.57 12.59 5.05
C LYS A 137 -5.63 11.61 6.22
N ASP A 138 -6.28 10.46 6.03
CA ASP A 138 -6.37 9.44 7.08
C ASP A 138 -4.99 8.84 7.41
N SER A 139 -4.08 8.76 6.44
CA SER A 139 -2.76 8.16 6.61
C SER A 139 -1.69 9.13 7.10
N TYR A 140 -1.98 10.43 7.26
CA TYR A 140 -0.97 11.41 7.65
C TYR A 140 -0.37 11.08 9.04
N PRO A 141 0.96 10.94 9.17
CA PRO A 141 1.58 10.41 10.38
C PRO A 141 2.03 11.51 11.38
N PHE A 142 1.80 12.79 11.08
CA PHE A 142 2.26 13.93 11.88
C PHE A 142 1.10 14.74 12.49
#